data_AF-A0A8S4H0Q6-F1
#
_entry.id   AF-A0A8S4H0Q6-F1
#
_cell.length_a   1.000
_cell.length_b   1.000
_cell.length_c   1.000
_cell.angle_alpha   90.00
_cell.angle_beta   90.00
_cell.angle_gamma   90.00
#
_symmetry.space_group_name_H-M   'P 1'
#
loop_
_entity.id
_entity.type
_entity.pdbx_description
1 polymer ?
#
loop_
_entity_poly.entity_id
_entity_poly.type
_entity_poly.pdbx_seq_one_letter_code
_entity_poly.pdbx_strand_id
1 'polypeptide(L)'
;MPWAKKTAAAAALALLVGPASAASVPALRGVPPERAQAFDPAVGDFECFDKSMKIARSRVQDNYCDCPDGSDEPGTAACPNGTFYCRNLGHGPRRLASAMVDDGVCDCCDGTDEPRGACRPTCLEKGEQAYQAIKAKVDIGRQGVAMRASRIAKAAGARKHMLAERDRLVRTLADLEKKVHARQAQLKEAERAFEAWKAAGGVPVAEQERAEGAAGDETPEAPDADIKEEDLDPDEIGRRIAARWTHDEESLKHHDTPPAATDDAAGDAEAPDGTGVDEPSLKDKIFASVRRGLGLKAAEPVAEGEHAAGPPGAGAEEAAVASARETLAHVEAEAQEVRGRLEELRGNVDRRFGPDDEYIALVDGECPSAQADKYTYRVCPFGEARQHEGAAHASPGVLLGTFSGWEGSVPEEGPRGEATMLFRGGEQCWGGPQRSMTVRIECALEDALQAVDEPSRCEYTAVLKTPSACVPWAIAEMEAELHDLEQQREMALAHEREHTEL
;
A
#
# COMPACT_ATOMS: atom_id res chain seq x y z
N MET A 1 57.59 -34.88 -43.09
CA MET A 1 58.83 -34.46 -43.78
C MET A 1 58.45 -33.95 -45.16
N PRO A 2 59.08 -32.90 -45.72
CA PRO A 2 60.01 -31.90 -45.17
C PRO A 2 59.38 -30.46 -45.30
N TRP A 3 59.92 -29.29 -44.99
CA TRP A 3 61.27 -28.79 -44.69
C TRP A 3 61.11 -27.46 -43.94
N ALA A 4 61.91 -27.29 -42.89
CA ALA A 4 62.14 -26.12 -42.06
C ALA A 4 62.28 -24.74 -42.75
N LYS A 5 61.86 -23.69 -42.03
CA LYS A 5 62.47 -22.35 -42.11
C LYS A 5 62.67 -21.75 -40.69
N LYS A 6 63.93 -21.85 -40.28
CA LYS A 6 64.80 -20.92 -39.53
C LYS A 6 64.17 -19.92 -38.56
N THR A 7 64.66 -20.04 -37.33
CA THR A 7 64.60 -19.11 -36.19
C THR A 7 65.25 -17.75 -36.49
N ALA A 8 64.67 -16.70 -35.93
CA ALA A 8 65.35 -15.46 -35.58
C ALA A 8 64.81 -15.02 -34.21
N ALA A 9 65.59 -15.25 -33.16
CA ALA A 9 65.31 -14.74 -31.82
C ALA A 9 65.75 -13.27 -31.77
N ALA A 10 64.78 -12.36 -31.66
CA ALA A 10 65.05 -10.97 -31.31
C ALA A 10 65.11 -10.89 -29.78
N ALA A 11 66.30 -10.65 -29.23
CA ALA A 11 66.48 -10.34 -27.82
C ALA A 11 65.93 -8.92 -27.56
N ALA A 12 64.75 -8.84 -26.96
CA ALA A 12 64.22 -7.58 -26.44
C ALA A 12 64.95 -7.24 -25.14
N LEU A 13 65.79 -6.19 -25.20
CA LEU A 13 66.42 -5.60 -24.03
C LEU A 13 65.34 -4.88 -23.22
N ALA A 14 64.81 -5.54 -22.19
CA ALA A 14 63.88 -4.92 -21.25
C ALA A 14 64.66 -3.91 -20.39
N LEU A 15 64.51 -2.62 -20.70
CA LEU A 15 64.88 -1.53 -19.79
C LEU A 15 63.96 -1.63 -18.57
N LEU A 16 64.52 -2.11 -17.45
CA LEU A 16 63.93 -1.99 -16.12
C LEU A 16 63.90 -0.50 -15.75
N VAL A 17 62.80 0.17 -16.08
CA VAL A 17 62.42 1.42 -15.43
C VAL A 17 61.96 1.02 -14.04
N GLY A 18 62.84 1.16 -13.04
CA GLY A 18 62.43 1.07 -11.64
C GLY A 18 61.32 2.10 -11.36
N PRO A 19 60.39 1.83 -10.44
CA PRO A 19 59.36 2.81 -10.10
C PRO A 19 60.05 4.07 -9.61
N ALA A 20 59.92 5.17 -10.36
CA ALA A 20 60.23 6.48 -9.83
C ALA A 20 59.34 6.64 -8.59
N SER A 21 59.94 6.75 -7.41
CA SER A 21 59.21 7.24 -6.25
C SER A 21 58.65 8.60 -6.63
N ALA A 22 57.34 8.66 -6.85
CA ALA A 22 56.65 9.94 -6.87
C ALA A 22 56.89 10.55 -5.49
N ALA A 23 57.80 11.52 -5.41
CA ALA A 23 57.96 12.31 -4.20
C ALA A 23 56.58 12.91 -3.90
N SER A 24 56.00 12.55 -2.76
CA SER A 24 54.71 13.11 -2.35
C SER A 24 54.93 14.59 -2.10
N VAL A 25 54.25 15.45 -2.89
CA VAL A 25 54.21 16.89 -2.62
C VAL A 25 53.63 17.05 -1.21
N PRO A 26 54.29 17.79 -0.30
CA PRO A 26 53.78 18.01 1.05
C PRO A 26 52.34 18.54 0.97
N ALA A 27 51.43 17.95 1.73
CA ALA A 27 50.04 18.37 1.74
C ALA A 27 49.94 19.81 2.29
N LEU A 28 49.70 20.78 1.40
CA LEU A 28 49.49 22.16 1.80
C LEU A 28 48.16 22.29 2.55
N ARG A 29 48.16 23.06 3.65
CA ARG A 29 46.99 23.29 4.50
C ARG A 29 45.82 23.82 3.65
N GLY A 30 44.64 23.23 3.83
CA GLY A 30 43.41 23.66 3.15
C GLY A 30 43.32 23.30 1.66
N VAL A 31 44.30 22.58 1.11
CA VAL A 31 44.31 22.17 -0.30
C VAL A 31 43.77 20.74 -0.48
N PRO A 32 42.79 20.53 -1.38
CA PRO A 32 42.32 19.19 -1.70
C PRO A 32 43.37 18.38 -2.49
N PRO A 33 43.46 17.05 -2.32
CA PRO A 33 44.46 16.21 -2.97
C PRO A 33 44.52 16.39 -4.50
N GLU A 34 43.38 16.59 -5.14
CA GLU A 34 43.27 16.76 -6.60
C GLU A 34 43.95 18.04 -7.11
N ARG A 35 44.19 19.02 -6.22
CA ARG A 35 44.85 20.30 -6.56
C ARG A 35 46.25 20.43 -6.00
N ALA A 36 46.75 19.45 -5.23
CA ALA A 36 48.05 19.53 -4.55
C ALA A 36 49.21 19.89 -5.48
N GLN A 37 49.20 19.37 -6.71
CA GLN A 37 50.26 19.65 -7.70
C GLN A 37 50.33 21.11 -8.14
N ALA A 38 49.20 21.84 -8.16
CA ALA A 38 49.19 23.27 -8.49
C ALA A 38 49.97 24.11 -7.47
N PHE A 39 50.08 23.60 -6.24
CA PHE A 39 50.76 24.25 -5.12
C PHE A 39 52.19 23.74 -4.88
N ASP A 40 52.73 22.89 -5.77
CA ASP A 40 54.09 22.37 -5.65
C ASP A 40 55.13 23.50 -5.73
N PRO A 41 55.99 23.70 -4.72
CA PRO A 41 57.01 24.75 -4.73
C PRO A 41 58.02 24.63 -5.89
N ALA A 42 58.15 23.46 -6.52
CA ALA A 42 58.98 23.26 -7.71
C ALA A 42 58.39 23.85 -9.00
N VAL A 43 57.08 24.11 -9.00
CA VAL A 43 56.38 24.81 -10.09
C VAL A 43 56.50 26.31 -9.84
N GLY A 44 56.81 27.07 -10.90
CA GLY A 44 57.19 28.50 -10.87
C GLY A 44 56.09 29.46 -10.36
N ASP A 45 55.77 30.50 -11.12
CA ASP A 45 54.71 31.44 -10.73
C ASP A 45 53.36 30.71 -10.61
N PHE A 46 52.55 31.10 -9.62
CA PHE A 46 51.22 30.56 -9.42
C PHE A 46 50.22 31.31 -10.32
N GLU A 47 49.43 30.57 -11.08
CA GLU A 47 48.35 31.13 -11.89
C GLU A 47 47.03 30.90 -11.15
N CYS A 48 46.26 31.97 -10.92
CA CYS A 48 44.95 31.87 -10.29
C CYS A 48 44.05 30.90 -11.09
N PHE A 49 43.14 30.17 -10.44
CA PHE A 49 42.38 29.11 -11.12
C PHE A 49 41.38 29.66 -12.15
N ASP A 50 40.91 30.89 -11.98
CA ASP A 50 40.13 31.63 -12.97
C ASP A 50 40.98 32.17 -14.15
N LYS A 51 42.31 31.99 -14.11
CA LYS A 51 43.30 32.46 -15.09
C LYS A 51 43.34 33.99 -15.23
N SER A 52 42.86 34.72 -14.23
CA SER A 52 42.86 36.18 -14.23
C SER A 52 44.28 36.75 -14.21
N MET A 53 45.19 36.13 -13.45
CA MET A 53 46.55 36.61 -13.28
C MET A 53 47.53 35.53 -12.81
N LYS A 54 48.82 35.88 -12.87
CA LYS A 54 49.93 35.12 -12.30
C LYS A 54 50.56 35.91 -11.18
N ILE A 55 50.75 35.25 -10.04
CA ILE A 55 51.37 35.80 -8.84
C ILE A 55 52.68 35.07 -8.54
N ALA A 56 53.59 35.76 -7.87
CA ALA A 56 54.79 35.12 -7.36
C ALA A 56 54.40 34.01 -6.36
N ARG A 57 55.09 32.87 -6.39
CA ARG A 57 54.79 31.74 -5.51
C ARG A 57 54.81 32.09 -4.01
N SER A 58 55.59 33.11 -3.62
CA SER A 58 55.64 33.62 -2.25
C SER A 58 54.35 34.28 -1.76
N ARG A 59 53.42 34.58 -2.67
CA ARG A 59 52.11 35.17 -2.37
C ARG A 59 51.00 34.14 -2.15
N VAL A 60 51.33 32.86 -2.22
CA VAL A 60 50.40 31.78 -1.89
C VAL A 60 50.49 31.53 -0.40
N GLN A 61 49.36 31.50 0.32
CA GLN A 61 49.34 31.32 1.78
C GLN A 61 50.08 32.43 2.56
N ASP A 62 50.08 33.67 2.04
CA ASP A 62 50.71 34.81 2.70
C ASP A 62 49.74 35.67 3.53
N ASN A 63 48.48 35.22 3.63
CA ASN A 63 47.39 35.87 4.35
C ASN A 63 46.97 37.21 3.70
N TYR A 64 47.14 37.32 2.39
CA TYR A 64 46.65 38.40 1.56
C TYR A 64 45.89 37.84 0.35
N CYS A 65 44.76 38.45 0.00
CA CYS A 65 43.97 37.99 -1.14
C CYS A 65 44.43 38.68 -2.43
N ASP A 66 45.34 38.06 -3.17
CA ASP A 66 45.82 38.51 -4.48
C ASP A 66 44.96 37.99 -5.63
N CYS A 67 44.50 36.74 -5.58
CA CYS A 67 43.67 36.19 -6.64
C CYS A 67 42.19 36.58 -6.45
N PRO A 68 41.50 37.12 -7.48
CA PRO A 68 40.08 37.44 -7.41
C PRO A 68 39.16 36.25 -7.08
N ASP A 69 39.57 35.04 -7.44
CA ASP A 69 38.88 33.79 -7.16
C ASP A 69 39.27 33.15 -5.81
N GLY A 70 40.23 33.74 -5.09
CA GLY A 70 40.76 33.30 -3.81
C GLY A 70 41.56 32.00 -3.85
N SER A 71 42.05 31.60 -5.03
CA SER A 71 42.81 30.35 -5.22
C SER A 71 44.22 30.34 -4.61
N ASP A 72 44.76 31.51 -4.30
CA ASP A 72 46.02 31.76 -3.60
C ASP A 72 45.92 31.55 -2.09
N GLU A 73 44.70 31.62 -1.52
CA GLU A 73 44.45 31.53 -0.09
C GLU A 73 43.63 30.30 0.37
N PRO A 74 43.90 29.05 -0.07
CA PRO A 74 43.17 27.85 0.39
C PRO A 74 43.37 27.51 1.88
N GLY A 75 44.48 27.95 2.49
CA GLY A 75 44.87 27.61 3.86
C GLY A 75 44.69 28.73 4.89
N THR A 76 44.11 29.88 4.51
CA THR A 76 43.93 31.04 5.41
C THR A 76 42.54 31.67 5.22
N ALA A 77 42.18 32.60 6.10
CA ALA A 77 40.91 33.35 6.04
C ALA A 77 40.96 34.60 5.13
N ALA A 78 42.05 34.84 4.41
CA ALA A 78 42.32 36.14 3.77
C ALA A 78 41.36 36.49 2.61
N CYS A 79 40.85 35.48 1.89
CA CYS A 79 39.95 35.69 0.75
C CYS A 79 38.48 35.45 1.12
N PRO A 80 37.55 36.43 0.98
CA PRO A 80 36.14 36.27 1.34
C PRO A 80 35.38 35.16 0.59
N ASN A 81 35.78 34.86 -0.65
CA ASN A 81 35.23 33.78 -1.47
C ASN A 81 36.08 32.49 -1.40
N GLY A 82 37.08 32.46 -0.53
CA GLY A 82 37.98 31.34 -0.36
C GLY A 82 37.28 30.11 0.23
N THR A 83 37.83 28.94 -0.05
CA THR A 83 37.33 27.66 0.46
C THR A 83 38.47 26.86 1.06
N PHE A 84 38.30 26.42 2.30
CA PHE A 84 39.26 25.57 3.01
C PHE A 84 38.86 24.11 2.92
N TYR A 85 39.81 23.21 2.66
CA TYR A 85 39.58 21.77 2.61
C TYR A 85 40.08 21.06 3.88
N CYS A 86 39.15 20.56 4.70
CA CYS A 86 39.45 19.59 5.75
C CYS A 86 39.61 18.22 5.12
N ARG A 87 40.75 17.55 5.35
CA ARG A 87 40.95 16.19 4.85
C ARG A 87 40.15 15.18 5.66
N ASN A 88 40.05 15.39 6.98
CA ASN A 88 39.20 14.63 7.90
C ASN A 88 39.34 13.11 7.75
N LEU A 89 40.57 12.61 7.66
CA LEU A 89 40.83 11.18 7.53
C LEU A 89 40.10 10.40 8.63
N GLY A 90 39.30 9.41 8.23
CA GLY A 90 38.50 8.58 9.13
C GLY A 90 37.02 8.97 9.23
N HIS A 91 36.63 10.19 8.88
CA HIS A 91 35.22 10.65 8.87
C HIS A 91 34.74 11.13 7.49
N GLY A 92 35.67 11.52 6.62
CA GLY A 92 35.39 11.98 5.25
C GLY A 92 35.59 13.50 5.09
N PRO A 93 36.00 13.94 3.88
CA PRO A 93 36.43 15.31 3.65
C PRO A 93 35.29 16.33 3.72
N ARG A 94 35.62 17.56 4.11
CA ARG A 94 34.66 18.68 4.22
C ARG A 94 35.27 19.96 3.67
N ARG A 95 34.44 20.81 3.07
CA ARG A 95 34.82 22.16 2.66
C ARG A 95 34.20 23.18 3.61
N LEU A 96 35.00 24.15 4.04
CA LEU A 96 34.59 25.26 4.88
C LEU A 96 34.75 26.58 4.12
N ALA A 97 33.97 27.59 4.50
CA ALA A 97 34.24 28.95 4.06
C ALA A 97 35.55 29.43 4.68
N SER A 98 36.33 30.24 3.98
CA SER A 98 37.57 30.84 4.52
C SER A 98 37.36 31.58 5.84
N ALA A 99 36.18 32.16 6.06
CA ALA A 99 35.82 32.84 7.30
C ALA A 99 35.77 31.93 8.55
N MET A 100 35.75 30.61 8.36
CA MET A 100 35.78 29.57 9.41
C MET A 100 37.20 29.04 9.66
N VAL A 101 38.22 29.68 9.10
CA VAL A 101 39.63 29.29 9.28
C VAL A 101 40.25 30.24 10.29
N ASP A 102 40.86 29.68 11.33
CA ASP A 102 41.48 30.43 12.43
C ASP A 102 40.49 31.42 13.11
N ASP A 103 39.22 31.05 13.21
CA ASP A 103 38.14 31.84 13.83
C ASP A 103 37.93 31.51 15.32
N GLY A 104 38.66 30.50 15.83
CA GLY A 104 38.61 30.03 17.21
C GLY A 104 37.58 28.94 17.47
N VAL A 105 36.93 28.40 16.43
CA VAL A 105 35.95 27.31 16.49
C VAL A 105 36.49 26.09 15.76
N CYS A 106 36.41 24.91 16.37
CA CYS A 106 36.84 23.66 15.75
C CYS A 106 35.75 23.07 14.84
N ASP A 107 35.77 23.44 13.56
CA ASP A 107 34.87 22.97 12.51
C ASP A 107 35.37 21.71 11.80
N CYS A 108 36.68 21.58 11.55
CA CYS A 108 37.24 20.34 11.02
C CYS A 108 37.38 19.30 12.16
N CYS A 109 37.04 18.04 11.91
CA CYS A 109 37.28 17.00 12.91
C CYS A 109 38.77 16.69 13.09
N ASP A 110 39.60 16.99 12.08
CA ASP A 110 41.05 16.85 12.16
C ASP A 110 41.71 18.07 12.84
N GLY A 111 40.94 19.13 13.10
CA GLY A 111 41.39 20.37 13.73
C GLY A 111 42.33 21.22 12.88
N THR A 112 42.39 20.97 11.56
CA THR A 112 43.34 21.65 10.66
C THR A 112 42.93 23.07 10.28
N ASP A 113 41.66 23.41 10.50
CA ASP A 113 41.07 24.75 10.40
C ASP A 113 41.62 25.74 11.42
N GLU A 114 42.20 25.25 12.53
CA GLU A 114 42.74 26.09 13.59
C GLU A 114 44.26 25.92 13.76
N PRO A 115 44.92 26.83 14.50
CA PRO A 115 46.35 26.70 14.78
C PRO A 115 46.67 25.38 15.49
N ARG A 116 47.85 24.83 15.21
CA ARG A 116 48.26 23.53 15.75
C ARG A 116 48.13 23.48 17.28
N GLY A 117 47.34 22.54 17.77
CA GLY A 117 47.10 22.31 19.21
C GLY A 117 45.90 23.07 19.80
N ALA A 118 45.21 23.91 19.02
CA ALA A 118 43.96 24.56 19.43
C ALA A 118 42.80 23.55 19.48
N CYS A 119 42.74 22.63 18.51
CA CYS A 119 41.69 21.64 18.38
C CYS A 119 42.15 20.21 18.68
N ARG A 120 41.27 19.43 19.32
CA ARG A 120 41.46 17.98 19.52
C ARG A 120 40.98 17.23 18.26
N PRO A 121 41.77 16.28 17.72
CA PRO A 121 41.30 15.43 16.61
C PRO A 121 40.18 14.50 17.07
N THR A 122 39.07 14.49 16.33
CA THR A 122 37.86 13.70 16.60
C THR A 122 37.37 12.88 15.39
N CYS A 123 38.12 12.86 14.27
CA CYS A 123 37.66 12.19 13.06
C CYS A 123 37.44 10.69 13.22
N LEU A 124 38.33 9.95 13.90
CA LEU A 124 38.11 8.51 14.10
C LEU A 124 36.84 8.21 14.90
N GLU A 125 36.56 9.02 15.93
CA GLU A 125 35.35 8.87 16.75
C GLU A 125 34.08 9.17 15.95
N LYS A 126 34.07 10.30 15.23
CA LYS A 126 32.93 10.69 14.36
C LYS A 126 32.74 9.70 13.20
N GLY A 127 33.83 9.21 12.63
CA GLY A 127 33.87 8.19 11.59
C GLY A 127 33.25 6.87 12.02
N GLU A 128 33.65 6.36 13.19
CA GLU A 128 33.06 5.15 13.76
C GLU A 128 31.56 5.32 14.02
N GLN A 129 31.12 6.47 14.52
CA GLN A 129 29.69 6.76 14.69
C GLN A 129 28.92 6.73 13.36
N ALA A 130 29.47 7.35 12.30
CA ALA A 130 28.89 7.32 10.97
C ALA A 130 28.83 5.88 10.41
N TYR A 131 29.92 5.12 10.54
CA TYR A 131 30.00 3.73 10.12
C TYR A 131 28.93 2.87 10.80
N GLN A 132 28.81 2.95 12.14
CA GLN A 132 27.81 2.19 12.88
C GLN A 132 26.38 2.59 12.52
N ALA A 133 26.13 3.89 12.28
CA ALA A 133 24.81 4.37 11.88
C ALA A 133 24.40 3.85 10.49
N ILE A 134 25.29 3.89 9.50
CA ILE A 134 25.03 3.35 8.16
C ILE A 134 24.94 1.82 8.19
N LYS A 135 25.83 1.15 8.93
CA LYS A 135 25.82 -0.31 9.08
C LYS A 135 24.48 -0.81 9.64
N ALA A 136 23.97 -0.16 10.70
CA ALA A 136 22.67 -0.52 11.26
C ALA A 136 21.53 -0.37 10.23
N LYS A 137 21.56 0.68 9.40
CA LYS A 137 20.59 0.87 8.30
C LYS A 137 20.71 -0.19 7.22
N VAL A 138 21.93 -0.57 6.83
CA VAL A 138 22.19 -1.64 5.85
C VAL A 138 21.69 -3.00 6.39
N ASP A 139 21.98 -3.32 7.65
CA ASP A 139 21.58 -4.58 8.27
C ASP A 139 20.05 -4.72 8.35
N ILE A 140 19.34 -3.63 8.67
CA ILE A 140 17.87 -3.54 8.59
C ILE A 140 17.41 -3.63 7.14
N GLY A 141 18.05 -2.89 6.24
CA GLY A 141 17.70 -2.83 4.82
C GLY A 141 17.76 -4.19 4.12
N ARG A 142 18.80 -4.99 4.37
CA ARG A 142 18.95 -6.34 3.81
C ARG A 142 17.79 -7.26 4.19
N GLN A 143 17.39 -7.25 5.46
CA GLN A 143 16.25 -8.02 5.94
C GLN A 143 14.93 -7.46 5.39
N GLY A 144 14.81 -6.13 5.36
CA GLY A 144 13.65 -5.42 4.82
C GLY A 144 13.43 -5.70 3.32
N VAL A 145 14.48 -5.81 2.52
CA VAL A 145 14.39 -6.17 1.08
C VAL A 145 13.75 -7.55 0.90
N ALA A 146 14.12 -8.54 1.72
CA ALA A 146 13.50 -9.86 1.67
C ALA A 146 12.00 -9.80 2.04
N MET A 147 11.64 -9.00 3.04
CA MET A 147 10.25 -8.77 3.42
C MET A 147 9.47 -8.01 2.34
N ARG A 148 10.07 -6.99 1.71
CA ARG A 148 9.50 -6.27 0.55
C ARG A 148 9.18 -7.24 -0.58
N ALA A 149 10.11 -8.13 -0.93
CA ALA A 149 9.89 -9.15 -1.95
C ALA A 149 8.69 -10.05 -1.63
N SER A 150 8.52 -10.45 -0.36
CA SER A 150 7.34 -11.21 0.08
C SER A 150 6.04 -10.39 -0.07
N ARG A 151 6.07 -9.11 0.28
CA ARG A 151 4.90 -8.21 0.12
C ARG A 151 4.52 -8.02 -1.35
N ILE A 152 5.49 -7.84 -2.25
CA ILE A 152 5.25 -7.74 -3.70
C ILE A 152 4.62 -9.03 -4.25
N ALA A 153 5.15 -10.19 -3.85
CA ALA A 153 4.58 -11.46 -4.28
C ALA A 153 3.11 -11.63 -3.86
N LYS A 154 2.76 -11.20 -2.63
CA LYS A 154 1.37 -11.18 -2.15
C LYS A 154 0.53 -10.13 -2.86
N ALA A 155 1.10 -8.95 -3.13
CA ALA A 155 0.43 -7.84 -3.80
C ALA A 155 -0.03 -8.21 -5.22
N ALA A 156 0.78 -8.95 -5.99
CA ALA A 156 0.38 -9.45 -7.30
C ALA A 156 -0.89 -10.34 -7.23
N GLY A 157 -0.98 -11.19 -6.20
CA GLY A 157 -2.16 -12.00 -5.92
C GLY A 157 -3.37 -11.15 -5.54
N ALA A 158 -3.18 -10.16 -4.66
CA ALA A 158 -4.23 -9.22 -4.25
C ALA A 158 -4.76 -8.40 -5.43
N ARG A 159 -3.87 -7.87 -6.29
CA ARG A 159 -4.25 -7.13 -7.50
C ARG A 159 -5.07 -7.99 -8.46
N LYS A 160 -4.64 -9.23 -8.70
CA LYS A 160 -5.40 -10.20 -9.51
C LYS A 160 -6.78 -10.47 -8.92
N HIS A 161 -6.89 -10.62 -7.60
CA HIS A 161 -8.16 -10.83 -6.91
C HIS A 161 -9.08 -9.60 -7.04
N MET A 162 -8.56 -8.39 -6.83
CA MET A 162 -9.33 -7.15 -7.00
C MET A 162 -9.85 -6.99 -8.43
N LEU A 163 -9.04 -7.29 -9.44
CA LEU A 163 -9.45 -7.26 -10.84
C LEU A 163 -10.54 -8.31 -11.14
N ALA A 164 -10.41 -9.52 -10.60
CA ALA A 164 -11.41 -10.57 -10.78
C ALA A 164 -12.74 -10.22 -10.11
N GLU A 165 -12.72 -9.64 -8.90
CA GLU A 165 -13.94 -9.21 -8.22
C GLU A 165 -14.58 -8.01 -8.91
N ARG A 166 -13.79 -7.07 -9.45
CA ARG A 166 -14.30 -5.99 -10.31
C ARG A 166 -15.04 -6.57 -11.50
N ASP A 167 -14.44 -7.52 -12.21
CA ASP A 167 -15.05 -8.12 -13.40
C ASP A 167 -16.31 -8.91 -13.04
N ARG A 168 -16.35 -9.54 -11.86
CA ARG A 168 -17.54 -10.21 -11.33
C ARG A 168 -18.66 -9.20 -11.05
N LEU A 169 -18.39 -8.14 -10.30
CA LEU A 169 -19.38 -7.11 -9.97
C LEU A 169 -19.89 -6.41 -11.24
N VAL A 170 -19.03 -6.16 -12.23
CA VAL A 170 -19.44 -5.61 -13.53
C VAL A 170 -20.43 -6.53 -14.24
N ARG A 171 -20.19 -7.86 -14.25
CA ARG A 171 -21.14 -8.82 -14.85
C ARG A 171 -22.45 -8.89 -14.07
N THR A 172 -22.38 -8.91 -12.74
CA THR A 172 -23.57 -8.92 -11.87
C THR A 172 -24.40 -7.66 -12.07
N LEU A 173 -23.77 -6.48 -12.14
CA LEU A 173 -24.45 -5.22 -12.39
C LEU A 173 -25.14 -5.24 -13.76
N ALA A 174 -24.46 -5.74 -14.81
CA ALA A 174 -25.06 -5.84 -16.14
C ALA A 174 -26.27 -6.81 -16.18
N ASP A 175 -26.27 -7.88 -15.39
CA ASP A 175 -27.42 -8.79 -15.25
C ASP A 175 -28.58 -8.12 -14.49
N LEU A 176 -28.28 -7.45 -13.38
CA LEU A 176 -29.27 -6.71 -12.60
C LEU A 176 -29.88 -5.58 -13.41
N GLU A 177 -29.10 -4.83 -14.20
CA GLU A 177 -29.63 -3.77 -15.08
C GLU A 177 -30.58 -4.33 -16.16
N LYS A 178 -30.32 -5.53 -16.69
CA LYS A 178 -31.28 -6.22 -17.57
C LYS A 178 -32.56 -6.58 -16.83
N LYS A 179 -32.47 -7.08 -15.59
CA LYS A 179 -33.63 -7.39 -14.75
C LYS A 179 -34.42 -6.13 -14.41
N VAL A 180 -33.76 -5.01 -14.09
CA VAL A 180 -34.39 -3.70 -13.90
C VAL A 180 -35.19 -3.34 -15.14
N HIS A 181 -34.59 -3.38 -16.33
CA HIS A 181 -35.31 -3.08 -17.57
C HIS A 181 -36.51 -4.01 -17.82
N ALA A 182 -36.38 -5.31 -17.54
CA ALA A 182 -37.47 -6.27 -17.67
C ALA A 182 -38.61 -5.99 -16.67
N ARG A 183 -38.30 -5.72 -15.39
CA ARG A 183 -39.30 -5.37 -14.37
C ARG A 183 -39.94 -4.01 -14.64
N GLN A 184 -39.19 -3.04 -15.16
CA GLN A 184 -39.75 -1.76 -15.62
C GLN A 184 -40.74 -1.95 -16.78
N ALA A 185 -40.48 -2.88 -17.69
CA ALA A 185 -41.41 -3.21 -18.77
C ALA A 185 -42.69 -3.87 -18.22
N GLN A 186 -42.56 -4.82 -17.28
CA GLN A 186 -43.70 -5.47 -16.61
C GLN A 186 -44.53 -4.47 -15.81
N LEU A 187 -43.89 -3.53 -15.11
CA LEU A 187 -44.61 -2.46 -14.41
C LEU A 187 -45.42 -1.60 -15.38
N LYS A 188 -44.81 -1.18 -16.51
CA LYS A 188 -45.53 -0.41 -17.54
C LYS A 188 -46.70 -1.19 -18.14
N GLU A 189 -46.56 -2.51 -18.30
CA GLU A 189 -47.63 -3.38 -18.78
C GLU A 189 -48.76 -3.51 -17.75
N ALA A 190 -48.44 -3.76 -16.48
CA ALA A 190 -49.40 -3.83 -15.39
C ALA A 190 -50.14 -2.50 -15.20
N GLU A 191 -49.44 -1.35 -15.26
CA GLU A 191 -50.06 -0.03 -15.19
C GLU A 191 -51.00 0.22 -16.37
N ARG A 192 -50.61 -0.16 -17.60
CA ARG A 192 -51.50 -0.07 -18.78
C ARG A 192 -52.73 -0.96 -18.64
N ALA A 193 -52.56 -2.19 -18.15
CA ALA A 193 -53.66 -3.11 -17.90
C ALA A 193 -54.62 -2.55 -16.84
N PHE A 194 -54.08 -1.98 -15.76
CA PHE A 194 -54.87 -1.34 -14.70
C PHE A 194 -55.63 -0.10 -15.20
N GLU A 195 -55.00 0.75 -16.03
CA GLU A 195 -55.71 1.88 -16.66
C GLU A 195 -56.79 1.42 -17.65
N ALA A 196 -56.54 0.37 -18.44
CA ALA A 196 -57.52 -0.20 -19.34
C ALA A 196 -58.72 -0.81 -18.58
N TRP A 197 -58.46 -1.51 -17.47
CA TRP A 197 -59.49 -2.03 -16.57
C TRP A 197 -60.34 -0.91 -15.96
N LYS A 198 -59.70 0.18 -15.49
CA LYS A 198 -60.41 1.38 -15.02
C LYS A 198 -61.29 1.99 -16.11
N ALA A 199 -60.78 2.09 -17.34
CA ALA A 199 -61.53 2.62 -18.48
C ALA A 199 -62.71 1.72 -18.91
N ALA A 200 -62.63 0.41 -18.69
CA ALA A 200 -63.70 -0.56 -18.97
C ALA A 200 -64.83 -0.56 -17.91
N GLY A 201 -64.76 0.32 -16.92
CA GLY A 201 -65.83 0.53 -15.93
C GLY A 201 -65.53 -0.01 -14.54
N GLY A 202 -64.39 -0.68 -14.31
CA GLY A 202 -63.95 -1.08 -12.97
C GLY A 202 -64.90 -2.01 -12.20
N VAL A 203 -65.82 -2.69 -12.89
CA VAL A 203 -66.80 -3.60 -12.27
C VAL A 203 -66.30 -5.04 -12.34
N PRO A 204 -66.32 -5.80 -11.23
CA PRO A 204 -66.04 -7.24 -11.25
C PRO A 204 -67.01 -7.98 -12.17
N VAL A 205 -66.52 -8.94 -12.95
CA VAL A 205 -67.31 -9.84 -13.82
C VAL A 205 -68.13 -10.86 -13.00
N ALA A 206 -68.59 -10.50 -11.79
CA ALA A 206 -69.47 -11.30 -10.96
C ALA A 206 -70.94 -10.82 -10.99
N GLU A 207 -71.21 -9.64 -11.58
CA GLU A 207 -72.57 -9.06 -11.62
C GLU A 207 -73.28 -9.24 -12.96
N GLN A 208 -72.56 -9.67 -14.01
CA GLN A 208 -73.12 -9.79 -15.36
C GLN A 208 -73.95 -11.07 -15.57
N GLU A 209 -73.75 -12.12 -14.76
CA GLU A 209 -74.58 -13.34 -14.82
C GLU A 209 -75.91 -13.22 -14.07
N ARG A 210 -76.16 -12.12 -13.33
CA ARG A 210 -77.41 -11.94 -12.58
C ARG A 210 -78.51 -11.19 -13.35
N ALA A 211 -78.17 -10.62 -14.53
CA ALA A 211 -79.09 -9.79 -15.30
C ALA A 211 -79.87 -10.55 -16.40
N GLU A 212 -79.50 -11.78 -16.74
CA GLU A 212 -80.16 -12.55 -17.82
C GLU A 212 -81.07 -13.70 -17.33
N GLY A 213 -81.17 -13.94 -16.01
CA GLY A 213 -81.93 -15.06 -15.43
C GLY A 213 -83.39 -14.79 -15.04
N ALA A 214 -83.98 -13.64 -15.40
CA ALA A 214 -85.33 -13.26 -14.97
C ALA A 214 -86.38 -13.38 -16.09
N ALA A 215 -86.57 -14.59 -16.63
CA ALA A 215 -87.79 -14.96 -17.34
C ALA A 215 -87.91 -16.49 -17.43
N GLY A 216 -88.94 -17.07 -16.80
CA GLY A 216 -89.39 -18.44 -17.12
C GLY A 216 -89.53 -19.37 -15.91
N ASP A 217 -90.73 -19.33 -15.37
CA ASP A 217 -91.48 -20.25 -14.48
C ASP A 217 -91.18 -21.77 -14.53
N GLU A 218 -91.72 -22.42 -13.49
CA GLU A 218 -92.03 -23.85 -13.29
C GLU A 218 -90.99 -24.76 -12.59
N THR A 219 -91.24 -25.01 -11.28
CA THR A 219 -90.88 -26.26 -10.58
C THR A 219 -91.73 -27.43 -11.06
N PRO A 220 -91.18 -28.66 -11.10
CA PRO A 220 -91.55 -29.60 -10.04
C PRO A 220 -90.41 -30.51 -9.53
N GLU A 221 -90.67 -31.01 -8.31
CA GLU A 221 -90.06 -32.07 -7.48
C GLU A 221 -89.04 -33.08 -8.05
N ALA A 222 -88.17 -33.50 -7.13
CA ALA A 222 -87.11 -34.52 -7.22
C ALA A 222 -87.59 -35.91 -7.72
N PRO A 223 -86.65 -36.77 -8.17
CA PRO A 223 -86.07 -37.71 -7.20
C PRO A 223 -84.57 -38.03 -7.40
N ASP A 224 -83.94 -38.44 -6.29
CA ASP A 224 -82.69 -39.20 -6.25
C ASP A 224 -82.77 -40.46 -7.14
N ALA A 225 -81.73 -40.72 -7.93
CA ALA A 225 -81.34 -42.08 -8.31
C ALA A 225 -79.95 -42.14 -8.95
N ASP A 226 -79.13 -43.01 -8.39
CA ASP A 226 -77.86 -43.52 -8.90
C ASP A 226 -77.91 -43.94 -10.38
N ILE A 227 -76.88 -43.56 -11.16
CA ILE A 227 -76.56 -44.25 -12.43
C ILE A 227 -75.24 -44.99 -12.28
N LYS A 228 -75.32 -46.25 -12.70
CA LYS A 228 -74.39 -47.36 -12.52
C LYS A 228 -73.23 -47.30 -13.52
N GLU A 229 -72.12 -47.88 -13.09
CA GLU A 229 -70.77 -47.87 -13.67
C GLU A 229 -70.59 -48.83 -14.86
N GLU A 230 -71.53 -48.89 -15.82
CA GLU A 230 -71.46 -49.88 -16.92
C GLU A 230 -71.40 -49.33 -18.35
N ASP A 231 -71.29 -48.01 -18.57
CA ASP A 231 -71.08 -47.42 -19.92
C ASP A 231 -69.80 -46.57 -20.03
N LEU A 232 -68.77 -46.84 -19.21
CA LEU A 232 -67.50 -46.10 -19.23
C LEU A 232 -66.43 -46.81 -20.05
N ASP A 233 -65.82 -46.06 -20.97
CA ASP A 233 -64.70 -46.42 -21.83
C ASP A 233 -63.52 -47.02 -21.03
N PRO A 234 -62.97 -48.19 -21.41
CA PRO A 234 -61.82 -48.82 -20.74
C PRO A 234 -60.59 -47.91 -20.53
N ASP A 235 -60.39 -46.90 -21.39
CA ASP A 235 -59.26 -45.97 -21.29
C ASP A 235 -59.47 -44.84 -20.25
N GLU A 236 -60.70 -44.65 -19.75
CA GLU A 236 -61.06 -43.73 -18.66
C GLU A 236 -60.85 -44.42 -17.29
N ILE A 237 -61.15 -45.72 -17.20
CA ILE A 237 -60.95 -46.55 -15.98
C ILE A 237 -59.46 -46.69 -15.64
N GLY A 238 -58.60 -46.89 -16.66
CA GLY A 238 -57.16 -47.00 -16.49
C GLY A 238 -56.49 -45.73 -15.92
N ARG A 239 -57.01 -44.54 -16.25
CA ARG A 239 -56.48 -43.25 -15.77
C ARG A 239 -56.86 -42.94 -14.33
N ARG A 240 -58.04 -43.36 -13.87
CA ARG A 240 -58.48 -43.16 -12.48
C ARG A 240 -57.74 -44.05 -11.47
N ILE A 241 -57.27 -45.23 -11.86
CA ILE A 241 -56.53 -46.15 -10.98
C ILE A 241 -55.09 -45.66 -10.76
N ALA A 242 -54.45 -45.10 -11.79
CA ALA A 242 -53.07 -44.62 -11.72
C ALA A 242 -52.89 -43.35 -10.84
N ALA A 243 -53.95 -42.56 -10.64
CA ALA A 243 -53.90 -41.34 -9.81
C ALA A 243 -54.13 -41.59 -8.31
N ARG A 244 -54.46 -42.83 -7.89
CA ARG A 244 -54.84 -43.19 -6.51
C ARG A 244 -53.72 -43.85 -5.69
N TRP A 245 -52.56 -44.08 -6.29
CA TRP A 245 -51.39 -44.71 -5.70
C TRP A 245 -50.19 -43.93 -6.26
N THR A 246 -49.38 -43.14 -5.55
CA THR A 246 -48.98 -43.15 -4.15
C THR A 246 -48.11 -41.91 -3.94
N HIS A 247 -48.56 -41.03 -3.05
CA HIS A 247 -47.67 -40.28 -2.19
C HIS A 247 -47.24 -41.19 -1.02
N ASP A 248 -46.04 -40.91 -0.51
CA ASP A 248 -45.57 -41.09 0.86
C ASP A 248 -44.55 -42.18 1.21
N GLU A 249 -43.72 -41.71 2.15
CA GLU A 249 -42.48 -42.20 2.71
C GLU A 249 -42.61 -43.39 3.66
N GLU A 250 -41.50 -44.14 3.71
CA GLU A 250 -40.86 -44.75 4.89
C GLU A 250 -41.58 -45.88 5.67
N SER A 251 -40.91 -47.02 5.86
CA SER A 251 -40.52 -47.58 7.18
C SER A 251 -40.14 -49.09 7.15
N LEU A 252 -38.88 -49.38 7.53
CA LEU A 252 -38.35 -50.51 8.36
C LEU A 252 -37.87 -51.88 7.79
N LYS A 253 -36.53 -52.03 7.86
CA LYS A 253 -35.67 -53.04 8.55
C LYS A 253 -35.55 -54.54 8.12
N HIS A 254 -34.27 -54.87 7.85
CA HIS A 254 -33.44 -56.06 8.19
C HIS A 254 -33.70 -57.41 7.46
N HIS A 255 -32.73 -58.32 7.16
CA HIS A 255 -31.48 -58.73 7.83
C HIS A 255 -30.52 -59.49 6.84
N ASP A 256 -29.24 -59.61 7.25
CA ASP A 256 -28.22 -60.67 6.97
C ASP A 256 -26.94 -60.40 6.11
N THR A 257 -25.80 -60.76 6.73
CA THR A 257 -24.34 -60.59 6.43
C THR A 257 -23.68 -61.93 5.99
N PRO A 258 -22.32 -62.08 5.87
CA PRO A 258 -21.27 -61.48 5.00
C PRO A 258 -20.41 -62.61 4.31
N PRO A 259 -19.22 -62.39 3.65
CA PRO A 259 -17.90 -62.32 4.35
C PRO A 259 -16.83 -61.40 3.66
N ALA A 260 -15.99 -60.66 4.38
CA ALA A 260 -14.67 -60.96 5.01
C ALA A 260 -13.42 -60.82 4.09
N ALA A 261 -12.47 -59.96 4.52
CA ALA A 261 -11.01 -60.21 4.69
C ALA A 261 -10.25 -58.86 4.87
N THR A 262 -9.72 -58.59 6.09
CA THR A 262 -8.27 -58.50 6.49
C THR A 262 -7.51 -57.31 5.90
N ASP A 263 -6.57 -56.58 6.53
CA ASP A 263 -5.88 -56.44 7.83
C ASP A 263 -5.13 -55.06 7.64
N ASP A 264 -4.83 -54.18 8.60
CA ASP A 264 -3.90 -54.33 9.72
C ASP A 264 -3.79 -53.01 10.53
N ALA A 265 -3.54 -53.21 11.84
CA ALA A 265 -2.70 -52.45 12.77
C ALA A 265 -3.15 -51.09 13.38
N ALA A 266 -3.25 -51.16 14.72
CA ALA A 266 -3.64 -50.18 15.71
C ALA A 266 -2.45 -49.46 16.39
N GLY A 267 -2.74 -48.45 17.21
CA GLY A 267 -1.82 -47.92 18.22
C GLY A 267 -2.28 -46.59 18.84
N ASP A 268 -2.93 -46.68 19.99
CA ASP A 268 -3.66 -45.66 20.77
C ASP A 268 -2.83 -44.50 21.37
N ALA A 269 -3.48 -43.36 21.65
CA ALA A 269 -3.77 -42.88 23.02
C ALA A 269 -4.15 -41.38 23.12
N GLU A 270 -5.28 -41.15 23.79
CA GLU A 270 -5.65 -40.06 24.72
C GLU A 270 -5.59 -38.57 24.30
N ALA A 271 -6.76 -37.93 24.43
CA ALA A 271 -6.95 -36.49 24.50
C ALA A 271 -6.34 -35.88 25.77
N PRO A 272 -6.03 -34.57 25.74
CA PRO A 272 -6.81 -33.71 26.63
C PRO A 272 -7.36 -32.44 25.97
N ASP A 273 -8.46 -32.02 26.58
CA ASP A 273 -9.18 -30.75 26.52
C ASP A 273 -8.27 -29.50 26.46
N GLY A 274 -8.66 -28.51 25.67
CA GLY A 274 -7.89 -27.29 25.45
C GLY A 274 -8.53 -26.37 24.40
N THR A 275 -9.41 -25.50 24.88
CA THR A 275 -10.13 -24.44 24.17
C THR A 275 -9.32 -23.72 23.07
N GLY A 276 -9.61 -24.03 21.81
CA GLY A 276 -9.24 -23.23 20.65
C GLY A 276 -10.44 -22.41 20.20
N VAL A 277 -10.38 -21.09 20.39
CA VAL A 277 -11.26 -20.15 19.70
C VAL A 277 -10.70 -19.95 18.30
N ASP A 278 -11.43 -20.44 17.29
CA ASP A 278 -11.07 -20.30 15.88
C ASP A 278 -10.93 -18.82 15.48
N GLU A 279 -9.77 -18.46 14.96
CA GLU A 279 -9.51 -17.14 14.39
C GLU A 279 -10.16 -17.05 12.99
N PRO A 280 -11.02 -16.05 12.71
CA PRO A 280 -11.80 -16.03 11.48
C PRO A 280 -10.96 -15.65 10.24
N SER A 281 -11.30 -16.28 9.11
CA SER A 281 -10.64 -16.19 7.82
C SER A 281 -10.70 -14.77 7.22
N LEU A 282 -9.72 -14.42 6.37
CA LEU A 282 -9.64 -13.17 5.59
C LEU A 282 -10.92 -12.84 4.81
N LYS A 283 -11.74 -13.85 4.49
CA LYS A 283 -13.06 -13.69 3.89
C LYS A 283 -14.04 -12.98 4.83
N ASP A 284 -13.97 -13.20 6.14
CA ASP A 284 -14.92 -12.68 7.13
C ASP A 284 -14.59 -11.24 7.58
N LYS A 285 -13.31 -10.83 7.48
CA LYS A 285 -12.86 -9.47 7.85
C LYS A 285 -13.32 -8.41 6.84
N ILE A 286 -13.45 -8.77 5.56
CA ILE A 286 -14.08 -7.93 4.52
C ILE A 286 -15.57 -7.67 4.85
N PHE A 287 -16.25 -8.60 5.53
CA PHE A 287 -17.68 -8.48 5.86
C PHE A 287 -17.98 -7.84 7.24
N ALA A 288 -16.98 -7.67 8.11
CA ALA A 288 -17.21 -7.17 9.47
C ALA A 288 -17.25 -5.63 9.60
N SER A 289 -16.64 -4.89 8.68
CA SER A 289 -16.68 -3.41 8.69
C SER A 289 -18.04 -2.85 8.26
N VAL A 290 -18.76 -3.57 7.40
CA VAL A 290 -20.08 -3.18 6.89
C VAL A 290 -21.19 -3.37 7.94
N ARG A 291 -21.06 -4.37 8.84
CA ARG A 291 -22.13 -4.73 9.77
C ARG A 291 -22.24 -3.80 11.00
N ARG A 292 -21.16 -3.09 11.38
CA ARG A 292 -21.16 -2.16 12.53
C ARG A 292 -21.59 -0.72 12.20
N GLY A 293 -21.53 -0.31 10.93
CA GLY A 293 -21.91 1.04 10.51
C GLY A 293 -23.40 1.28 10.30
N LEU A 294 -24.21 0.22 10.14
CA LEU A 294 -25.59 0.34 9.65
C LEU A 294 -26.69 -0.06 10.63
N GLY A 295 -26.39 -0.56 11.83
CA GLY A 295 -27.42 -0.78 12.87
C GLY A 295 -28.62 -1.65 12.46
N LEU A 296 -28.46 -2.57 11.50
CA LEU A 296 -29.53 -3.45 11.02
C LEU A 296 -29.43 -4.82 11.70
N LYS A 297 -30.48 -5.19 12.43
CA LYS A 297 -30.65 -6.53 13.02
C LYS A 297 -30.77 -7.57 11.91
N ALA A 298 -30.30 -8.79 12.19
CA ALA A 298 -30.58 -9.96 11.38
C ALA A 298 -32.10 -10.11 11.21
N ALA A 299 -32.57 -10.23 9.97
CA ALA A 299 -33.91 -10.68 9.69
C ALA A 299 -34.02 -12.15 10.13
N GLU A 300 -34.84 -12.41 11.14
CA GLU A 300 -35.29 -13.75 11.47
C GLU A 300 -36.08 -14.33 10.28
N PRO A 301 -36.09 -15.66 10.09
CA PRO A 301 -36.83 -16.28 9.00
C PRO A 301 -38.32 -15.99 9.20
N VAL A 302 -38.89 -15.25 8.25
CA VAL A 302 -40.33 -15.02 8.18
C VAL A 302 -40.97 -16.36 7.86
N ALA A 303 -41.69 -16.91 8.85
CA ALA A 303 -42.54 -18.07 8.67
C ALA A 303 -43.52 -17.81 7.52
N GLU A 304 -43.70 -18.82 6.66
CA GLU A 304 -44.75 -18.86 5.65
C GLU A 304 -46.11 -18.75 6.34
N GLY A 305 -46.63 -17.52 6.39
CA GLY A 305 -47.97 -17.23 6.85
C GLY A 305 -48.95 -17.39 5.71
N GLU A 306 -49.88 -18.33 5.86
CA GLU A 306 -51.04 -18.51 5.00
C GLU A 306 -51.77 -17.18 4.79
N HIS A 307 -51.68 -16.62 3.58
CA HIS A 307 -52.45 -15.45 3.20
C HIS A 307 -53.89 -15.86 2.90
N ALA A 308 -54.79 -15.45 3.79
CA ALA A 308 -56.23 -15.54 3.65
C ALA A 308 -56.70 -14.90 2.32
N ALA A 309 -57.38 -15.69 1.50
CA ALA A 309 -58.04 -15.27 0.29
C ALA A 309 -59.23 -14.33 0.61
N GLY A 310 -59.06 -13.03 0.29
CA GLY A 310 -60.17 -12.07 0.21
C GLY A 310 -60.84 -12.08 -1.17
N PRO A 311 -62.07 -11.55 -1.31
CA PRO A 311 -62.93 -11.76 -2.48
C PRO A 311 -62.40 -11.06 -3.75
N PRO A 312 -62.64 -11.64 -4.95
CA PRO A 312 -62.07 -11.15 -6.20
C PRO A 312 -62.92 -10.03 -6.81
N GLY A 313 -62.28 -8.99 -7.37
CA GLY A 313 -62.99 -8.09 -8.28
C GLY A 313 -62.40 -6.72 -8.57
N ALA A 314 -61.61 -6.14 -7.67
CA ALA A 314 -60.91 -4.86 -7.91
C ALA A 314 -59.47 -4.85 -7.35
N GLY A 315 -59.16 -5.79 -6.45
CA GLY A 315 -57.84 -5.89 -5.82
C GLY A 315 -56.78 -6.63 -6.64
N ALA A 316 -57.14 -7.35 -7.71
CA ALA A 316 -56.19 -8.19 -8.43
C ALA A 316 -55.27 -7.37 -9.35
N GLU A 317 -55.83 -6.46 -10.16
CA GLU A 317 -55.09 -5.59 -11.07
C GLU A 317 -54.30 -4.53 -10.29
N GLU A 318 -54.88 -3.98 -9.22
CA GLU A 318 -54.18 -3.07 -8.30
C GLU A 318 -53.05 -3.77 -7.54
N ALA A 319 -53.27 -5.01 -7.07
CA ALA A 319 -52.21 -5.83 -6.46
C ALA A 319 -51.12 -6.22 -7.48
N ALA A 320 -51.46 -6.42 -8.76
CA ALA A 320 -50.49 -6.70 -9.81
C ALA A 320 -49.56 -5.50 -10.04
N VAL A 321 -50.11 -4.27 -10.07
CA VAL A 321 -49.28 -3.04 -10.12
C VAL A 321 -48.44 -2.90 -8.86
N ALA A 322 -49.02 -3.10 -7.68
CA ALA A 322 -48.28 -3.02 -6.42
C ALA A 322 -47.11 -4.02 -6.36
N SER A 323 -47.36 -5.28 -6.74
CA SER A 323 -46.34 -6.33 -6.83
C SER A 323 -45.27 -6.02 -7.88
N ALA A 324 -45.66 -5.49 -9.06
CA ALA A 324 -44.70 -5.08 -10.08
C ALA A 324 -43.81 -3.92 -9.62
N ARG A 325 -44.34 -2.97 -8.84
CA ARG A 325 -43.56 -1.88 -8.23
C ARG A 325 -42.60 -2.39 -7.18
N GLU A 326 -43.05 -3.26 -6.29
CA GLU A 326 -42.23 -3.83 -5.22
C GLU A 326 -41.08 -4.66 -5.79
N THR A 327 -41.35 -5.53 -6.77
CA THR A 327 -40.31 -6.33 -7.43
C THR A 327 -39.32 -5.48 -8.22
N LEU A 328 -39.75 -4.38 -8.84
CA LEU A 328 -38.84 -3.42 -9.46
C LEU A 328 -37.95 -2.75 -8.40
N ALA A 329 -38.55 -2.22 -7.33
CA ALA A 329 -37.82 -1.53 -6.27
C ALA A 329 -36.75 -2.43 -5.63
N HIS A 330 -37.05 -3.72 -5.42
CA HIS A 330 -36.10 -4.70 -4.92
C HIS A 330 -34.88 -4.86 -5.84
N VAL A 331 -35.11 -5.08 -7.15
CA VAL A 331 -34.01 -5.25 -8.11
C VAL A 331 -33.22 -3.96 -8.31
N GLU A 332 -33.87 -2.79 -8.28
CA GLU A 332 -33.20 -1.49 -8.33
C GLU A 332 -32.30 -1.27 -7.11
N ALA A 333 -32.76 -1.65 -5.91
CA ALA A 333 -31.97 -1.59 -4.69
C ALA A 333 -30.73 -2.51 -4.77
N GLU A 334 -30.88 -3.76 -5.22
CA GLU A 334 -29.75 -4.67 -5.45
C GLU A 334 -28.75 -4.11 -6.46
N ALA A 335 -29.23 -3.54 -7.57
CA ALA A 335 -28.37 -2.93 -8.59
C ALA A 335 -27.60 -1.74 -8.03
N GLN A 336 -28.25 -0.91 -7.19
CA GLN A 336 -27.62 0.23 -6.54
C GLN A 336 -26.56 -0.19 -5.52
N GLU A 337 -26.81 -1.25 -4.75
CA GLU A 337 -25.82 -1.82 -3.82
C GLU A 337 -24.57 -2.31 -4.57
N VAL A 338 -24.76 -3.12 -5.63
CA VAL A 338 -23.65 -3.64 -6.45
C VAL A 338 -22.90 -2.50 -7.14
N ARG A 339 -23.59 -1.45 -7.59
CA ARG A 339 -22.98 -0.26 -8.18
C ARG A 339 -22.09 0.46 -7.17
N GLY A 340 -22.56 0.69 -5.95
CA GLY A 340 -21.77 1.32 -4.89
C GLY A 340 -20.51 0.52 -4.56
N ARG A 341 -20.64 -0.80 -4.41
CA ARG A 341 -19.49 -1.70 -4.20
C ARG A 341 -18.48 -1.68 -5.35
N LEU A 342 -18.97 -1.56 -6.58
CA LEU A 342 -18.10 -1.47 -7.76
C LEU A 342 -17.35 -0.14 -7.81
N GLU A 343 -17.97 0.98 -7.45
CA GLU A 343 -17.31 2.29 -7.39
C GLU A 343 -16.19 2.32 -6.33
N GLU A 344 -16.46 1.78 -5.14
CA GLU A 344 -15.45 1.63 -4.09
C GLU A 344 -14.27 0.75 -4.55
N LEU A 345 -14.56 -0.41 -5.14
CA LEU A 345 -13.53 -1.31 -5.63
C LEU A 345 -12.71 -0.71 -6.78
N ARG A 346 -13.34 0.04 -7.69
CA ARG A 346 -12.63 0.76 -8.77
C ARG A 346 -11.62 1.75 -8.20
N GLY A 347 -12.01 2.48 -7.16
CA GLY A 347 -11.10 3.40 -6.46
C GLY A 347 -9.83 2.72 -5.93
N ASN A 348 -9.93 1.47 -5.50
CA ASN A 348 -8.78 0.67 -5.06
C ASN A 348 -8.02 0.03 -6.23
N VAL A 349 -8.71 -0.44 -7.27
CA VAL A 349 -8.08 -1.06 -8.45
C VAL A 349 -7.23 -0.06 -9.23
N ASP A 350 -7.68 1.19 -9.36
CA ASP A 350 -7.00 2.24 -10.12
C ASP A 350 -5.93 2.97 -9.29
N ARG A 351 -5.89 2.72 -7.99
CA ARG A 351 -4.91 3.32 -7.07
C ARG A 351 -3.52 2.78 -7.33
N ARG A 352 -2.52 3.66 -7.20
CA ARG A 352 -1.10 3.31 -7.29
C ARG A 352 -0.54 3.00 -5.90
N PHE A 353 -0.11 1.76 -5.70
CA PHE A 353 0.47 1.26 -4.45
C PHE A 353 1.99 1.09 -4.51
N GLY A 354 2.65 1.89 -5.34
CA GLY A 354 4.08 1.73 -5.67
C GLY A 354 4.27 1.12 -7.06
N PRO A 355 5.51 1.09 -7.57
CA PRO A 355 5.87 0.49 -8.86
C PRO A 355 5.56 -1.01 -8.93
N ASP A 356 5.73 -1.73 -7.81
CA ASP A 356 5.53 -3.16 -7.71
C ASP A 356 4.28 -3.54 -6.90
N ASP A 357 3.39 -2.57 -6.66
CA ASP A 357 2.26 -2.66 -5.74
C ASP A 357 2.67 -3.04 -4.28
N GLU A 358 3.92 -2.79 -3.89
CA GLU A 358 4.51 -3.20 -2.60
C GLU A 358 3.80 -2.63 -1.37
N TYR A 359 3.07 -1.52 -1.53
CA TYR A 359 2.31 -0.88 -0.47
C TYR A 359 0.87 -1.41 -0.36
N ILE A 360 0.41 -2.33 -1.23
CA ILE A 360 -0.89 -3.00 -1.06
C ILE A 360 -0.99 -3.66 0.32
N ALA A 361 0.13 -4.17 0.85
CA ALA A 361 0.19 -4.77 2.17
C ALA A 361 -0.27 -3.84 3.32
N LEU A 362 -0.30 -2.53 3.08
CA LEU A 362 -0.70 -1.52 4.06
C LEU A 362 -2.20 -1.14 3.99
N VAL A 363 -2.92 -1.56 2.94
CA VAL A 363 -4.34 -1.18 2.75
C VAL A 363 -5.23 -1.77 3.83
N ASP A 364 -5.07 -3.07 4.10
CA ASP A 364 -5.79 -3.81 5.14
C ASP A 364 -4.90 -4.09 6.37
N GLY A 365 -3.77 -3.39 6.45
CA GLY A 365 -2.82 -3.52 7.55
C GLY A 365 -3.33 -2.87 8.84
N GLU A 366 -2.54 -3.02 9.90
CA GLU A 366 -2.76 -2.22 11.10
C GLU A 366 -2.60 -0.73 10.76
N CYS A 367 -3.41 0.13 11.39
CA CYS A 367 -3.21 1.58 11.29
C CYS A 367 -2.29 2.01 12.42
N PRO A 368 -0.97 2.16 12.18
CA PRO A 368 -0.02 2.45 13.24
C PRO A 368 -0.32 3.80 13.88
N SER A 369 -0.01 3.89 15.17
CA SER A 369 -0.23 5.07 15.98
C SER A 369 1.03 5.51 16.68
N ALA A 370 1.19 6.81 16.88
CA ALA A 370 2.29 7.42 17.60
C ALA A 370 1.77 8.48 18.56
N GLN A 371 2.35 8.55 19.76
CA GLN A 371 2.05 9.60 20.71
C GLN A 371 3.01 10.77 20.50
N ALA A 372 2.47 11.98 20.38
CA ALA A 372 3.23 13.22 20.39
C ALA A 372 2.52 14.24 21.29
N ASP A 373 3.27 14.80 22.23
CA ASP A 373 2.75 15.57 23.35
C ASP A 373 1.62 14.85 24.10
N LYS A 374 0.41 15.44 24.12
CA LYS A 374 -0.79 14.90 24.78
C LYS A 374 -1.73 14.16 23.83
N TYR A 375 -1.38 14.08 22.55
CA TYR A 375 -2.24 13.53 21.50
C TYR A 375 -1.68 12.23 20.95
N THR A 376 -2.57 11.36 20.49
CA THR A 376 -2.20 10.15 19.74
C THR A 376 -2.64 10.29 18.30
N TYR A 377 -1.69 10.13 17.39
CA TYR A 377 -1.90 10.24 15.95
C TYR A 377 -1.97 8.84 15.37
N ARG A 378 -3.03 8.55 14.63
CA ARG A 378 -3.27 7.27 13.97
C ARG A 378 -3.33 7.49 12.48
N VAL A 379 -2.55 6.73 11.73
CA VAL A 379 -2.52 6.80 10.27
C VAL A 379 -2.94 5.44 9.73
N CYS A 380 -4.01 5.40 8.95
CA CYS A 380 -4.35 4.27 8.11
C CYS A 380 -3.84 4.55 6.69
N PRO A 381 -2.75 3.90 6.22
CA PRO A 381 -2.25 4.09 4.87
C PRO A 381 -3.37 3.87 3.84
N PHE A 382 -3.47 4.76 2.85
CA PHE A 382 -4.54 4.75 1.84
C PHE A 382 -5.98 4.98 2.37
N GLY A 383 -6.14 5.24 3.67
CA GLY A 383 -7.39 5.57 4.33
C GLY A 383 -7.35 6.97 4.93
N GLU A 384 -7.46 7.07 6.25
CA GLU A 384 -7.54 8.33 6.99
C GLU A 384 -6.40 8.50 7.99
N ALA A 385 -6.01 9.74 8.23
CA ALA A 385 -5.16 10.15 9.34
C ALA A 385 -6.01 10.91 10.38
N ARG A 386 -5.90 10.52 11.65
CA ARG A 386 -6.71 11.07 12.75
C ARG A 386 -5.86 11.39 13.98
N GLN A 387 -6.27 12.42 14.71
CA GLN A 387 -5.70 12.83 15.99
C GLN A 387 -6.69 12.51 17.11
N HIS A 388 -6.22 11.88 18.18
CA HIS A 388 -7.04 11.47 19.32
C HIS A 388 -6.53 12.11 20.61
N GLU A 389 -7.46 12.54 21.47
CA GLU A 389 -7.17 12.85 22.87
C GLU A 389 -7.10 11.54 23.66
N GLY A 390 -5.94 11.24 24.26
CA GLY A 390 -5.70 9.95 24.90
C GLY A 390 -5.42 8.82 23.90
N ALA A 391 -5.90 7.61 24.17
CA ALA A 391 -5.60 6.44 23.32
C ALA A 391 -6.25 6.54 21.93
N ALA A 392 -5.58 6.01 20.89
CA ALA A 392 -5.98 6.09 19.48
C ALA A 392 -7.39 5.56 19.14
N HIS A 393 -8.01 4.80 20.03
CA HIS A 393 -9.35 4.22 19.84
C HIS A 393 -10.38 4.72 20.86
N ALA A 394 -10.00 5.63 21.76
CA ALA A 394 -10.86 6.08 22.85
C ALA A 394 -11.93 7.10 22.41
N SER A 395 -11.72 7.76 21.28
CA SER A 395 -12.63 8.76 20.71
C SER A 395 -12.63 8.65 19.18
N PRO A 396 -13.66 9.17 18.47
CA PRO A 396 -13.67 9.21 16.99
C PRO A 396 -12.49 10.01 16.40
N GLY A 397 -11.83 10.85 17.21
CA GLY A 397 -10.68 11.66 16.81
C GLY A 397 -11.04 12.79 15.86
N VAL A 398 -10.15 13.77 15.76
CA VAL A 398 -10.20 14.85 14.78
C VAL A 398 -9.58 14.35 13.48
N LEU A 399 -10.31 14.45 12.36
CA LEU A 399 -9.78 14.08 11.05
C LEU A 399 -8.68 15.07 10.62
N LEU A 400 -7.47 14.55 10.40
CA LEU A 400 -6.37 15.32 9.83
C LEU A 400 -6.38 15.30 8.30
N GLY A 401 -6.88 14.21 7.71
CA GLY A 401 -7.12 14.13 6.28
C GLY A 401 -7.38 12.71 5.79
N THR A 402 -7.88 12.60 4.57
CA THR A 402 -8.01 11.37 3.80
C THR A 402 -6.85 11.27 2.81
N PHE A 403 -6.41 10.05 2.52
CA PHE A 403 -5.35 9.82 1.54
C PHE A 403 -5.76 10.42 0.19
N SER A 404 -4.97 11.37 -0.29
CA SER A 404 -5.21 12.16 -1.50
C SER A 404 -4.21 11.88 -2.62
N GLY A 405 -3.18 11.08 -2.33
CA GLY A 405 -2.16 10.68 -3.31
C GLY A 405 -0.76 10.71 -2.74
N TRP A 406 0.21 10.68 -3.64
CA TRP A 406 1.64 10.75 -3.35
C TRP A 406 2.16 12.17 -3.63
N GLU A 407 3.17 12.61 -2.89
CA GLU A 407 3.92 13.82 -3.21
C GLU A 407 4.79 13.58 -4.45
N GLY A 408 4.72 14.48 -5.43
CA GLY A 408 5.51 14.39 -6.66
C GLY A 408 5.04 13.31 -7.65
N SER A 409 5.95 12.94 -8.57
CA SER A 409 5.74 11.90 -9.59
C SER A 409 6.36 10.58 -9.14
N VAL A 410 5.53 9.67 -8.61
CA VAL A 410 5.82 8.24 -8.33
C VAL A 410 6.79 7.98 -7.14
N PRO A 411 6.55 6.95 -6.30
CA PRO A 411 7.42 6.53 -5.18
C PRO A 411 8.89 6.11 -5.50
N GLU A 412 9.48 6.47 -6.64
CA GLU A 412 10.78 5.93 -7.06
C GLU A 412 11.82 6.98 -7.51
N GLU A 413 11.49 8.27 -7.49
CA GLU A 413 12.45 9.36 -7.77
C GLU A 413 12.97 10.06 -6.50
N GLY A 414 12.49 9.63 -5.33
CA GLY A 414 12.93 10.16 -4.04
C GLY A 414 14.34 9.68 -3.67
N PRO A 415 15.15 10.52 -2.99
CA PRO A 415 16.47 10.12 -2.51
C PRO A 415 16.35 8.86 -1.63
N ARG A 416 17.17 7.84 -1.91
CA ARG A 416 17.18 6.54 -1.19
C ARG A 416 15.83 5.82 -1.09
N GLY A 417 14.93 6.01 -2.07
CA GLY A 417 13.65 5.30 -2.13
C GLY A 417 12.58 5.88 -1.19
N GLU A 418 12.79 7.09 -0.69
CA GLU A 418 11.80 7.80 0.11
C GLU A 418 10.55 8.12 -0.73
N ALA A 419 9.39 7.94 -0.12
CA ALA A 419 8.09 8.27 -0.70
C ALA A 419 7.23 8.99 0.32
N THR A 420 6.35 9.88 -0.13
CA THR A 420 5.51 10.67 0.77
C THR A 420 4.04 10.52 0.44
N MET A 421 3.23 10.10 1.42
CA MET A 421 1.78 10.07 1.32
C MET A 421 1.18 11.41 1.77
N LEU A 422 0.19 11.90 1.01
CA LEU A 422 -0.51 13.14 1.28
C LEU A 422 -1.91 12.87 1.81
N PHE A 423 -2.22 13.34 3.02
CA PHE A 423 -3.54 13.31 3.61
C PHE A 423 -4.13 14.71 3.66
N ARG A 424 -5.25 14.93 2.96
CA ARG A 424 -5.88 16.25 2.79
C ARG A 424 -7.37 16.18 3.09
N GLY A 425 -8.05 17.32 3.12
CA GLY A 425 -9.49 17.32 3.36
C GLY A 425 -9.88 17.07 4.82
N GLY A 426 -8.99 17.38 5.77
CA GLY A 426 -9.25 17.21 7.20
C GLY A 426 -10.34 18.14 7.74
N GLU A 427 -10.60 18.05 9.05
CA GLU A 427 -11.52 18.96 9.72
C GLU A 427 -10.98 20.39 9.75
N GLN A 428 -11.88 21.36 9.60
CA GLN A 428 -11.53 22.78 9.60
C GLN A 428 -10.87 23.20 10.92
N CYS A 429 -9.69 23.80 10.82
CA CYS A 429 -8.97 24.36 11.95
C CYS A 429 -9.48 25.74 12.30
N TRP A 430 -9.57 26.07 13.60
CA TRP A 430 -9.95 27.41 14.02
C TRP A 430 -8.85 28.42 13.69
N GLY A 431 -9.15 29.40 12.83
CA GLY A 431 -8.18 30.43 12.43
C GLY A 431 -6.95 29.85 11.71
N GLY A 432 -7.13 28.73 10.99
CA GLY A 432 -6.09 28.06 10.22
C GLY A 432 -6.64 27.41 8.95
N PRO A 433 -5.78 26.75 8.16
CA PRO A 433 -6.22 26.01 6.98
C PRO A 433 -7.06 24.80 7.36
N GLN A 434 -7.61 24.12 6.36
CA GLN A 434 -8.12 22.78 6.57
C GLN A 434 -6.96 21.88 7.03
N ARG A 435 -7.18 21.04 8.05
CA ARG A 435 -6.12 20.16 8.53
C ARG A 435 -5.60 19.28 7.39
N SER A 436 -4.30 19.02 7.42
CA SER A 436 -3.62 18.13 6.49
C SER A 436 -2.43 17.45 7.16
N MET A 437 -2.07 16.26 6.68
CA MET A 437 -0.92 15.52 7.18
C MET A 437 -0.10 14.95 6.02
N THR A 438 1.22 15.04 6.15
CA THR A 438 2.18 14.51 5.20
C THR A 438 2.97 13.38 5.88
N VAL A 439 3.00 12.20 5.28
CA VAL A 439 3.64 11.02 5.88
C VAL A 439 4.78 10.55 4.98
N ARG A 440 6.02 10.76 5.41
CA ARG A 440 7.21 10.19 4.76
C ARG A 440 7.34 8.72 5.10
N ILE A 441 7.72 7.91 4.12
CA ILE A 441 7.89 6.47 4.30
C ILE A 441 9.38 6.14 4.35
N GLU A 442 9.80 5.40 5.37
CA GLU A 442 11.18 4.98 5.57
C GLU A 442 11.29 3.44 5.70
N CYS A 443 12.39 2.88 5.21
CA CYS A 443 12.68 1.44 5.34
C CYS A 443 12.84 1.01 6.81
N ALA A 444 12.12 -0.04 7.20
CA ALA A 444 12.25 -0.71 8.50
C ALA A 444 11.74 -2.15 8.43
N LEU A 445 11.82 -2.90 9.54
CA LEU A 445 11.32 -4.28 9.61
C LEU A 445 9.85 -4.39 10.05
N GLU A 446 9.28 -3.31 10.59
CA GLU A 446 7.93 -3.28 11.14
C GLU A 446 7.18 -2.06 10.60
N ASP A 447 5.85 -2.20 10.51
CA ASP A 447 4.96 -1.08 10.17
C ASP A 447 4.72 -0.24 11.43
N ALA A 448 5.36 0.93 11.52
CA ALA A 448 5.29 1.77 12.71
C ALA A 448 5.27 3.26 12.37
N LEU A 449 4.45 4.04 13.08
CA LEU A 449 4.40 5.49 12.95
C LEU A 449 5.33 6.12 13.98
N GLN A 450 6.14 7.10 13.57
CA GLN A 450 7.12 7.78 14.39
C GLN A 450 7.28 9.25 13.95
N ALA A 451 8.03 10.03 14.74
CA ALA A 451 8.43 11.41 14.43
C ALA A 451 7.25 12.28 13.96
N VAL A 452 6.18 12.30 14.77
CA VAL A 452 5.00 13.13 14.49
C VAL A 452 5.25 14.53 14.99
N ASP A 453 5.16 15.51 14.09
CA ASP A 453 5.40 16.92 14.38
C ASP A 453 4.30 17.79 13.74
N GLU A 454 4.05 18.96 14.33
CA GLU A 454 3.19 20.02 13.77
C GLU A 454 4.06 21.24 13.40
N PRO A 455 4.74 21.23 12.24
CA PRO A 455 5.65 22.32 11.84
C PRO A 455 4.92 23.66 11.64
N SER A 456 3.65 23.61 11.24
CA SER A 456 2.77 24.76 11.04
C SER A 456 1.39 24.45 11.59
N ARG A 457 0.65 25.48 12.01
CA ARG A 457 -0.69 25.30 12.59
C ARG A 457 -1.58 24.46 11.67
N CYS A 458 -2.05 23.33 12.19
CA CYS A 458 -2.94 22.39 11.50
C CYS A 458 -2.34 21.71 10.26
N GLU A 459 -1.02 21.76 10.10
CA GLU A 459 -0.24 21.00 9.13
C GLU A 459 0.69 20.05 9.88
N TYR A 460 0.51 18.75 9.68
CA TYR A 460 1.22 17.72 10.43
C TYR A 460 2.18 16.95 9.53
N THR A 461 3.29 16.48 10.09
CA THR A 461 4.22 15.57 9.44
C THR A 461 4.44 14.33 10.28
N ALA A 462 4.65 13.18 9.66
CA ALA A 462 5.07 11.96 10.34
C ALA A 462 5.96 11.09 9.47
N VAL A 463 6.61 10.11 10.10
CA VAL A 463 7.37 9.05 9.44
C VAL A 463 6.68 7.71 9.64
N LEU A 464 6.29 7.06 8.55
CA LEU A 464 5.84 5.67 8.54
C LEU A 464 7.03 4.77 8.18
N LYS A 465 7.47 3.99 9.16
CA LYS A 465 8.46 2.94 8.97
C LYS A 465 7.77 1.69 8.44
N THR A 466 8.34 1.05 7.41
CA THR A 466 7.76 -0.16 6.81
C THR A 466 8.78 -0.96 5.97
N PRO A 467 8.68 -2.30 5.93
CA PRO A 467 9.46 -3.12 5.00
C PRO A 467 9.20 -2.79 3.54
N SER A 468 8.01 -2.29 3.19
CA SER A 468 7.67 -1.97 1.80
C SER A 468 8.58 -0.89 1.20
N ALA A 469 9.19 -0.02 2.02
CA ALA A 469 10.09 1.04 1.58
C ALA A 469 11.56 0.60 1.46
N CYS A 470 11.89 -0.66 1.75
CA CYS A 470 13.26 -1.17 1.65
C CYS A 470 13.59 -1.53 0.20
N VAL A 471 14.02 -0.54 -0.58
CA VAL A 471 14.34 -0.70 -2.01
C VAL A 471 15.78 -1.21 -2.22
N PRO A 472 16.01 -2.25 -3.06
CA PRO A 472 17.34 -2.86 -3.20
C PRO A 472 18.46 -1.90 -3.61
N TRP A 473 18.17 -0.96 -4.52
CA TRP A 473 19.19 -0.04 -5.02
C TRP A 473 19.64 0.97 -3.95
N ALA A 474 18.74 1.44 -3.08
CA ALA A 474 19.09 2.36 -2.00
C ALA A 474 19.90 1.65 -0.91
N ILE A 475 19.62 0.36 -0.66
CA ILE A 475 20.45 -0.44 0.23
C ILE A 475 21.85 -0.62 -0.36
N ALA A 476 21.96 -0.89 -1.67
CA ALA A 476 23.26 -1.00 -2.35
C ALA A 476 24.07 0.31 -2.32
N GLU A 477 23.41 1.48 -2.42
CA GLU A 477 24.04 2.79 -2.25
C GLU A 477 24.62 2.96 -0.83
N MET A 478 23.85 2.59 0.21
CA MET A 478 24.33 2.61 1.59
C MET A 478 25.44 1.59 1.86
N GLU A 479 25.43 0.44 1.19
CA GLU A 479 26.53 -0.54 1.25
C GLU A 479 27.83 0.02 0.65
N ALA A 480 27.74 0.77 -0.45
CA ALA A 480 28.88 1.48 -1.02
C ALA A 480 29.40 2.58 -0.09
N GLU A 481 28.51 3.38 0.49
CA GLU A 481 28.87 4.39 1.52
C GLU A 481 29.58 3.74 2.71
N LEU A 482 29.08 2.59 3.18
CA LEU A 482 29.70 1.85 4.28
C LEU A 482 31.12 1.37 3.94
N HIS A 483 31.33 0.90 2.71
CA HIS A 483 32.65 0.47 2.22
C HIS A 483 33.62 1.65 2.15
N ASP A 484 33.17 2.82 1.67
CA ASP A 484 33.99 4.02 1.61
C ASP A 484 34.40 4.50 3.02
N LEU A 485 33.48 4.43 4.00
CA LEU A 485 33.79 4.74 5.41
C LEU A 485 34.83 3.78 6.01
N GLU A 486 34.76 2.49 5.66
CA GLU A 486 35.75 1.50 6.09
C GLU A 486 37.15 1.81 5.52
N GLN A 487 37.24 2.14 4.23
CA GLN A 487 38.49 2.57 3.60
C GLN A 487 39.04 3.86 4.24
N GLN A 488 38.18 4.84 4.53
CA GLN A 488 38.56 6.08 5.23
C GLN A 488 39.20 5.79 6.59
N ARG A 489 38.62 4.86 7.35
CA ARG A 489 39.14 4.44 8.64
C ARG A 489 40.50 3.74 8.51
N GLU A 490 40.65 2.82 7.56
CA GLU A 490 41.94 2.15 7.33
C GLU A 490 43.05 3.13 6.95
N MET A 491 42.75 4.09 6.07
CA MET A 491 43.68 5.15 5.69
C MET A 491 44.08 6.02 6.89
N ALA A 492 43.13 6.39 7.74
CA ALA A 492 43.41 7.17 8.94
C ALA A 492 44.34 6.42 9.92
N LEU A 493 44.06 5.13 10.17
CA LEU A 493 44.89 4.30 11.03
C LEU A 493 46.29 4.05 10.44
N ALA A 494 46.41 3.94 9.12
CA ALA A 494 47.71 3.85 8.44
C ALA A 494 48.51 5.14 8.62
N HIS A 495 47.86 6.29 8.44
CA HIS A 495 48.48 7.61 8.61
C HIS A 495 48.95 7.85 10.05
N GLU A 496 48.17 7.47 11.06
CA GLU A 496 48.59 7.54 12.47
C GLU A 496 49.85 6.71 12.73
N ARG A 497 49.93 5.48 12.20
CA ARG A 497 51.11 4.63 12.37
C ARG A 497 52.38 5.28 11.80
N GLU A 498 52.31 5.83 10.59
CA GLU A 498 53.45 6.52 9.97
C GLU A 498 53.91 7.76 10.74
N HIS A 499 52.99 8.48 11.38
CA HIS A 499 53.30 9.68 12.16
C HIS A 499 53.64 9.43 13.64
N THR A 500 53.45 8.20 14.15
CA THR A 500 53.87 7.82 15.51
C THR A 500 55.27 7.19 15.52
N GLU A 501 55.81 6.78 14.37
CA GLU A 501 57.15 6.20 14.20
C GLU A 501 58.25 7.26 13.88
N LEU A 502 57.90 8.55 13.87
CA LEU A 502 58.80 9.70 13.70
C LEU A 502 58.79 10.56 14.98
#